data_AF-A0A8T7GIK2-F1
#
_entry.id   AF-A0A8T7GIK2-F1
#
_cell.length_a   1.000
_cell.length_b   1.000
_cell.length_c   1.000
_cell.angle_alpha   90.00
_cell.angle_beta   90.00
_cell.angle_gamma   90.00
#
_symmetry.space_group_name_H-M   'P 1'
#
loop_
_entity.id
_entity.type
_entity.pdbx_description
1 polymer ?
#
loop_
_entity_poly.entity_id
_entity_poly.type
_entity_poly.pdbx_seq_one_letter_code
_entity_poly.pdbx_strand_id
1 'polypeptide(L)'
;MDLSRNIVYLEIMIIASISTIAVIYSNQFEIFAQQLGDGHNMPTSSIGDRQIMFNFTTEPSELKAGSQLFLDFALMDNKTGENVPHTTYLTSILKDETRLFTGTLHSHDGQIKVQFVPSEIESYKINANYDLLSASYVSDFGSPIKVDGNVFLTPGDYTVIVEVTGVDFDNLFLPEPIKYEFQIKVNP
;
A
#
# COMPACT_ATOMS: atom_id res chain seq x y z
N MET A 1 17.13 35.56 -47.01
CA MET A 1 16.22 34.89 -46.06
C MET A 1 17.02 33.82 -45.36
N ASP A 2 17.32 34.04 -44.09
CA ASP A 2 18.39 33.35 -43.36
C ASP A 2 17.83 32.11 -42.65
N LEU A 3 17.97 30.93 -43.28
CA LEU A 3 17.49 29.65 -42.76
C LEU A 3 18.15 29.26 -41.43
N SER A 4 19.34 29.80 -41.12
CA SER A 4 20.10 29.45 -39.91
C SER A 4 19.41 29.90 -38.62
N ARG A 5 18.72 31.05 -38.65
CA ARG A 5 17.99 31.58 -37.48
C ARG A 5 16.79 30.71 -37.11
N ASN A 6 16.05 30.18 -38.09
CA ASN A 6 14.85 29.39 -37.83
C ASN A 6 15.16 28.02 -37.19
N ILE A 7 16.33 27.44 -37.45
CA ILE A 7 16.77 26.18 -36.84
C ILE A 7 17.08 26.39 -35.35
N VAL A 8 17.75 27.49 -35.01
CA VAL A 8 18.08 27.82 -33.61
C VAL A 8 16.81 28.06 -32.77
N TYR A 9 15.78 28.71 -33.33
CA TYR A 9 14.49 28.88 -32.63
C TYR A 9 13.73 27.55 -32.44
N LEU A 10 13.86 26.61 -33.37
CA LEU A 10 13.21 25.30 -33.26
C LEU A 10 13.86 24.43 -32.16
N GLU A 11 15.18 24.47 -32.03
CA GLU A 11 15.91 23.73 -30.98
C GLU A 11 15.62 24.26 -29.57
N ILE A 12 15.53 25.58 -29.39
CA ILE A 12 15.25 26.21 -28.08
C ILE A 12 13.83 25.86 -27.60
N MET A 13 12.85 25.79 -28.51
CA MET A 13 11.46 25.46 -28.16
C MET A 13 11.28 23.99 -27.74
N ILE A 14 12.09 23.07 -28.28
CA ILE A 14 12.08 21.64 -27.90
C ILE A 14 12.68 21.44 -26.50
N ILE A 15 13.76 22.16 -26.16
CA ILE A 15 14.38 22.07 -24.82
C ILE A 15 13.44 22.61 -23.74
N ALA A 16 12.77 23.74 -24.00
CA ALA A 16 11.80 24.33 -23.07
C ALA A 16 10.63 23.38 -22.78
N SER A 17 10.12 22.67 -23.78
CA SER A 17 9.01 21.72 -23.61
C SER A 17 9.41 20.44 -22.86
N ILE A 18 10.63 19.93 -23.06
CA ILE A 18 11.18 18.81 -22.26
C ILE A 18 11.35 19.21 -20.79
N SER A 19 11.84 20.44 -20.53
CA SER A 19 12.02 20.92 -19.16
C SER A 19 10.69 21.10 -18.40
N THR A 20 9.61 21.53 -19.08
CA THR A 20 8.28 21.61 -18.46
C THR A 20 7.66 20.24 -18.19
N ILE A 21 7.94 19.23 -19.01
CA ILE A 21 7.44 17.86 -18.78
C ILE A 21 8.13 17.23 -17.56
N ALA A 22 9.45 17.45 -17.37
CA ALA A 22 10.18 16.97 -16.20
C ALA A 22 9.66 17.56 -14.87
N VAL A 23 9.21 18.82 -14.86
CA VAL A 23 8.63 19.48 -13.67
C VAL A 23 7.23 18.95 -13.31
N ILE A 24 6.49 18.41 -14.29
CA ILE A 24 5.16 17.82 -14.03
C ILE A 24 5.31 16.45 -13.34
N TYR A 25 6.36 15.69 -13.65
CA TYR A 25 6.61 14.39 -13.00
C TYR A 25 7.15 14.52 -11.57
N SER A 26 7.89 15.58 -11.23
CA SER A 26 8.41 15.76 -9.86
C SER A 26 7.33 16.08 -8.81
N ASN A 27 6.18 16.59 -9.24
CA ASN A 27 5.14 17.06 -8.33
C ASN A 27 4.08 16.01 -7.96
N GLN A 28 4.19 14.77 -8.46
CA GLN A 28 3.29 13.68 -8.02
C GLN A 28 3.77 13.01 -6.73
N PHE A 29 5.00 13.29 -6.28
CA PHE A 29 5.56 12.64 -5.09
C PHE A 29 5.16 13.29 -3.75
N GLU A 30 4.53 14.47 -3.77
CA GLU A 30 4.18 15.20 -2.54
C GLU A 30 2.78 14.91 -1.96
N ILE A 31 1.94 14.10 -2.62
CA ILE A 31 0.56 13.89 -2.15
C ILE A 31 0.44 12.74 -1.12
N PHE A 32 1.49 11.93 -0.93
CA PHE A 32 1.37 10.73 -0.09
C PHE A 32 1.60 10.93 1.42
N ALA A 33 2.21 12.04 1.82
CA ALA A 33 2.59 12.27 3.22
C ALA A 33 1.52 12.99 4.05
N GLN A 34 0.42 13.46 3.44
CA GLN A 34 -0.42 14.50 4.05
C GLN A 34 -1.75 14.00 4.65
N GLN A 35 -2.01 12.69 4.70
CA GLN A 35 -3.25 12.16 5.28
C GLN A 35 -3.06 10.96 6.22
N LEU A 36 -1.91 10.89 6.87
CA LEU A 36 -1.75 10.21 8.16
C LEU A 36 -1.00 11.22 9.04
N GLY A 37 -1.59 11.57 10.17
CA GLY A 37 -0.97 12.50 11.12
C GLY A 37 0.47 12.08 11.41
N ASP A 38 1.37 13.07 11.38
CA ASP A 38 2.76 13.00 11.81
C ASP A 38 3.62 11.91 11.16
N GLY A 39 3.94 12.07 9.87
CA GLY A 39 5.32 11.94 9.39
C GLY A 39 6.12 10.72 9.84
N HIS A 40 5.52 9.54 9.90
CA HIS A 40 6.25 8.29 10.07
C HIS A 40 6.89 7.92 8.74
N ASN A 41 8.02 8.58 8.42
CA ASN A 41 9.00 8.03 7.49
C ASN A 41 9.47 6.70 8.08
N MET A 42 8.78 5.61 7.71
CA MET A 42 9.20 4.27 8.09
C MET A 42 10.64 4.08 7.60
N PRO A 43 11.54 3.47 8.40
CA PRO A 43 12.93 3.33 8.02
C PRO A 43 13.01 2.61 6.66
N THR A 44 13.67 3.25 5.69
CA THR A 44 13.98 2.63 4.40
C THR A 44 14.72 1.32 4.67
N SER A 45 14.12 0.22 4.26
CA SER A 45 14.74 -1.10 4.34
C SER A 45 15.36 -1.45 2.98
N SER A 46 16.27 -2.41 2.95
CA SER A 46 16.88 -2.88 1.71
C SER A 46 16.50 -4.34 1.46
N ILE A 47 15.97 -4.63 0.26
CA ILE A 47 15.78 -5.99 -0.23
C ILE A 47 16.59 -6.12 -1.51
N GLY A 48 17.58 -7.02 -1.53
CA GLY A 48 18.52 -7.11 -2.65
C GLY A 48 19.25 -5.78 -2.87
N ASP A 49 19.05 -5.17 -4.04
CA ASP A 49 19.62 -3.88 -4.45
C ASP A 49 18.63 -2.70 -4.40
N ARG A 50 17.39 -2.96 -3.96
CA ARG A 50 16.31 -1.96 -3.87
C ARG A 50 16.32 -1.26 -2.51
N GLN A 51 16.10 0.05 -2.53
CA GLN A 51 15.70 0.82 -1.36
C GLN A 51 14.19 0.84 -1.35
N ILE A 52 13.56 0.30 -0.30
CA ILE A 52 12.11 0.13 -0.27
C ILE A 52 11.45 1.18 0.62
N MET A 53 10.25 1.58 0.22
CA MET A 53 9.31 2.38 0.99
C MET A 53 8.03 1.57 1.17
N PHE A 54 7.33 1.76 2.29
CA PHE A 54 6.04 1.15 2.50
C PHE A 54 4.95 2.22 2.49
N ASN A 55 4.01 2.07 1.57
CA ASN A 55 2.83 2.90 1.46
C ASN A 55 1.71 2.24 2.27
N PHE A 56 1.05 3.03 3.13
CA PHE A 56 -0.15 2.63 3.86
C PHE A 56 -1.17 3.78 3.90
N THR A 57 -2.43 3.49 3.59
CA THR A 57 -3.55 4.44 3.71
C THR A 57 -4.82 3.75 4.17
N THR A 58 -5.78 4.57 4.61
CA THR A 58 -7.13 4.12 4.98
C THR A 58 -8.20 4.93 4.26
N GLU A 59 -9.32 4.28 3.95
CA GLU A 59 -10.50 4.91 3.35
C GLU A 59 -11.76 4.49 4.12
N PRO A 60 -12.61 5.41 4.61
CA PRO A 60 -12.44 6.87 4.57
C PRO A 60 -11.25 7.34 5.42
N SER A 61 -10.88 8.62 5.27
CA SER A 61 -9.84 9.27 6.08
C SER A 61 -10.20 9.34 7.56
N GLU A 62 -11.49 9.54 7.84
CA GLU A 62 -12.05 9.49 9.19
C GLU A 62 -12.76 8.15 9.42
N LEU A 63 -12.08 7.26 10.14
CA LEU A 63 -12.62 5.93 10.45
C LEU A 63 -13.70 6.00 11.52
N LYS A 64 -14.80 5.30 11.30
CA LYS A 64 -15.94 5.21 12.22
C LYS A 64 -16.26 3.77 12.56
N ALA A 65 -16.54 3.52 13.83
CA ALA A 65 -16.89 2.21 14.34
C ALA A 65 -18.13 1.65 13.63
N GLY A 66 -18.10 0.37 13.32
CA GLY A 66 -19.22 -0.32 12.66
C GLY A 66 -19.43 0.06 11.19
N SER A 67 -18.66 1.00 10.64
CA SER A 67 -18.73 1.40 9.23
C SER A 67 -17.74 0.61 8.40
N GLN A 68 -18.08 0.40 7.13
CA GLN A 68 -17.12 -0.15 6.17
C GLN A 68 -15.89 0.75 6.07
N LEU A 69 -14.71 0.13 6.02
CA LEU A 69 -13.45 0.82 5.76
C LEU A 69 -12.51 -0.03 4.92
N PHE A 70 -11.50 0.61 4.37
CA PHE A 70 -10.45 -0.01 3.59
C PHE A 70 -9.09 0.28 4.19
N LEU A 71 -8.23 -0.74 4.18
CA LEU A 71 -6.78 -0.57 4.29
C LEU A 71 -6.19 -0.77 2.89
N ASP A 72 -5.32 0.13 2.46
CA ASP A 72 -4.67 0.08 1.15
C ASP A 72 -3.17 0.28 1.34
N PHE A 73 -2.38 -0.68 0.89
CA PHE A 73 -0.94 -0.67 1.12
C PHE A 73 -0.15 -1.40 0.04
N ALA A 74 1.10 -0.96 -0.13
CA ALA A 74 2.05 -1.54 -1.07
C ALA A 74 3.49 -1.32 -0.61
N LEU A 75 4.35 -2.29 -0.91
CA LEU A 75 5.81 -2.11 -0.88
C LEU A 75 6.26 -1.48 -2.20
N MET A 76 7.04 -0.42 -2.14
CA MET A 76 7.46 0.37 -3.31
C MET A 76 8.99 0.42 -3.41
N ASP A 77 9.52 0.39 -4.64
CA ASP A 77 10.92 0.72 -4.90
C ASP A 77 11.08 2.25 -4.91
N ASN A 78 11.87 2.78 -3.99
CA ASN A 78 12.08 4.21 -3.83
C ASN A 78 12.80 4.87 -5.03
N LYS A 79 13.52 4.10 -5.85
CA LYS A 79 14.21 4.62 -7.05
C LYS A 79 13.24 4.82 -8.20
N THR A 80 12.29 3.91 -8.38
CA THR A 80 11.37 3.92 -9.52
C THR A 80 10.01 4.53 -9.18
N GLY A 81 9.61 4.48 -7.91
CA GLY A 81 8.26 4.83 -7.46
C GLY A 81 7.21 3.76 -7.77
N GLU A 82 7.62 2.60 -8.29
CA GLU A 82 6.72 1.50 -8.65
C GLU A 82 6.55 0.52 -7.48
N ASN A 83 5.41 -0.18 -7.45
CA ASN A 83 5.19 -1.27 -6.51
C ASN A 83 6.15 -2.42 -6.78
N VAL A 84 6.58 -3.10 -5.72
CA VAL A 84 7.29 -4.36 -5.80
C VAL A 84 6.26 -5.45 -6.14
N PRO A 85 6.35 -6.10 -7.32
CA PRO A 85 5.36 -7.08 -7.74
C PRO A 85 5.51 -8.39 -6.97
N HIS A 86 4.49 -9.25 -7.08
CA HIS A 86 4.45 -10.57 -6.45
C HIS A 86 4.79 -10.51 -4.94
N THR A 87 4.19 -9.55 -4.25
CA THR A 87 4.48 -9.32 -2.83
C THR A 87 3.45 -10.02 -1.95
N THR A 88 3.94 -10.75 -0.96
CA THR A 88 3.13 -11.44 0.06
C THR A 88 3.28 -10.73 1.40
N TYR A 89 2.14 -10.50 2.06
CA TYR A 89 2.03 -9.80 3.32
C TYR A 89 1.31 -10.65 4.36
N LEU A 90 1.88 -10.83 5.54
CA LEU A 90 1.12 -11.25 6.71
C LEU A 90 0.57 -10.00 7.41
N THR A 91 -0.75 -9.86 7.41
CA THR A 91 -1.43 -8.68 7.96
C THR A 91 -2.20 -9.06 9.22
N SER A 92 -2.04 -8.29 10.30
CA SER A 92 -2.77 -8.46 11.56
C SER A 92 -3.38 -7.15 12.05
N ILE A 93 -4.57 -7.24 12.63
CA ILE A 93 -5.23 -6.12 13.32
C ILE A 93 -5.41 -6.46 14.78
N LEU A 94 -4.93 -5.57 15.66
CA LEU A 94 -5.03 -5.69 17.10
C LEU A 94 -5.81 -4.53 17.69
N LYS A 95 -6.53 -4.80 18.78
CA LYS A 95 -7.13 -3.81 19.67
C LYS A 95 -6.90 -4.27 21.10
N ASP A 96 -6.34 -3.42 21.96
CA ASP A 96 -6.05 -3.77 23.37
C ASP A 96 -5.29 -5.10 23.49
N GLU A 97 -4.25 -5.28 22.67
CA GLU A 97 -3.44 -6.51 22.53
C GLU A 97 -4.19 -7.75 22.00
N THR A 98 -5.51 -7.66 21.85
CA THR A 98 -6.35 -8.73 21.30
C THR A 98 -6.32 -8.68 19.78
N ARG A 99 -5.96 -9.80 19.17
CA ARG A 99 -5.93 -9.96 17.72
C ARG A 99 -7.33 -10.21 17.17
N LEU A 100 -7.79 -9.32 16.30
CA LEU A 100 -9.12 -9.36 15.69
C LEU A 100 -9.10 -9.90 14.25
N PHE A 101 -7.96 -9.76 13.57
CA PHE A 101 -7.78 -10.25 12.21
C PHE A 101 -6.36 -10.75 12.00
N THR A 102 -6.20 -11.81 11.21
CA THR A 102 -4.94 -12.15 10.55
C THR A 102 -5.18 -12.80 9.20
N GLY A 103 -4.41 -12.40 8.19
CA GLY A 103 -4.46 -13.01 6.87
C GLY A 103 -3.12 -12.89 6.15
N THR A 104 -2.76 -13.95 5.43
CA THR A 104 -1.67 -13.92 4.44
C THR A 104 -2.28 -13.47 3.12
N LEU A 105 -1.83 -12.33 2.61
CA LEU A 105 -2.40 -11.63 1.46
C LEU A 105 -1.33 -11.50 0.38
N HIS A 106 -1.67 -11.80 -0.86
CA HIS A 106 -0.74 -11.76 -1.99
C HIS A 106 -1.29 -10.89 -3.12
N SER A 107 -0.40 -10.10 -3.73
CA SER A 107 -0.72 -9.38 -4.95
C SER A 107 0.38 -9.54 -5.99
N HIS A 108 -0.03 -9.86 -7.22
CA HIS A 108 0.85 -9.87 -8.38
C HIS A 108 1.36 -8.47 -8.74
N ASP A 109 0.55 -7.40 -8.54
CA ASP A 109 0.96 -6.01 -8.79
C ASP A 109 1.57 -5.31 -7.57
N GLY A 110 1.68 -6.02 -6.45
CA GLY A 110 2.25 -5.53 -5.20
C GLY A 110 1.31 -4.72 -4.31
N GLN A 111 0.16 -4.26 -4.81
CA GLN A 111 -0.82 -3.50 -4.03
C GLN A 111 -1.88 -4.42 -3.41
N ILE A 112 -2.20 -4.18 -2.15
CA ILE A 112 -3.29 -4.85 -1.44
C ILE A 112 -4.31 -3.81 -0.99
N LYS A 113 -5.57 -4.02 -1.37
CA LYS A 113 -6.72 -3.34 -0.77
C LYS A 113 -7.54 -4.36 0.01
N VAL A 114 -7.76 -4.11 1.31
CA VAL A 114 -8.60 -4.94 2.17
C VAL A 114 -9.84 -4.15 2.55
N GLN A 115 -11.03 -4.68 2.23
CA GLN A 115 -12.32 -4.10 2.63
C GLN A 115 -12.82 -4.78 3.89
N PHE A 116 -12.86 -4.06 5.00
CA PHE A 116 -13.48 -4.53 6.22
C PHE A 116 -14.95 -4.11 6.24
N VAL A 117 -15.83 -5.09 6.47
CA VAL A 117 -17.26 -4.90 6.71
C VAL A 117 -17.54 -5.37 8.14
N PRO A 118 -17.55 -4.44 9.12
CA PRO A 118 -17.81 -4.79 10.51
C PRO A 118 -19.17 -5.47 10.67
N SER A 119 -19.20 -6.54 11.46
CA SER A 119 -20.42 -7.28 11.80
C SER A 119 -20.28 -7.93 13.17
N GLU A 120 -21.40 -8.34 13.76
CA GLU A 120 -21.43 -8.99 15.09
C GLU A 120 -20.99 -10.47 15.07
N ILE A 121 -20.41 -10.94 13.96
CA ILE A 121 -19.86 -12.30 13.88
C ILE A 121 -18.65 -12.37 14.84
N GLU A 122 -18.62 -13.37 15.73
CA GLU A 122 -17.58 -13.52 16.76
C GLU A 122 -16.14 -13.67 16.20
N SER A 123 -16.03 -14.05 14.93
CA SER A 123 -14.78 -14.18 14.19
C SER A 123 -14.84 -13.34 12.90
N TYR A 124 -14.03 -13.66 11.91
CA TYR A 124 -14.07 -13.06 10.59
C TYR A 124 -14.13 -14.12 9.49
N LYS A 125 -14.62 -13.69 8.32
CA LYS A 125 -14.63 -14.45 7.09
C LYS A 125 -13.92 -13.63 6.01
N ILE A 126 -12.89 -14.22 5.41
CA ILE A 126 -12.23 -13.67 4.22
C ILE A 126 -12.98 -14.18 2.99
N ASN A 127 -13.46 -13.26 2.16
CA ASN A 127 -14.14 -13.52 0.90
C ASN A 127 -13.23 -13.08 -0.25
N ALA A 128 -12.26 -13.93 -0.56
CA ALA A 128 -11.34 -13.78 -1.68
C ALA A 128 -10.89 -15.17 -2.15
N ASN A 129 -10.29 -15.23 -3.34
CA ASN A 129 -9.66 -16.46 -3.82
C ASN A 129 -8.41 -16.77 -2.99
N TYR A 130 -8.20 -18.04 -2.70
CA TYR A 130 -6.97 -18.51 -2.08
C TYR A 130 -6.12 -19.19 -3.14
N ASP A 131 -4.90 -18.70 -3.33
CA ASP A 131 -3.92 -19.30 -4.22
C ASP A 131 -3.02 -20.27 -3.44
N LEU A 132 -2.89 -21.48 -3.98
CA LEU A 132 -2.09 -22.54 -3.38
C LEU A 132 -0.59 -22.33 -3.60
N LEU A 133 -0.18 -21.62 -4.66
CA LEU A 133 1.23 -21.39 -4.96
C LEU A 133 1.85 -20.41 -3.95
N SER A 134 1.17 -19.28 -3.72
CA SER A 134 1.56 -18.27 -2.73
C SER A 134 1.06 -18.55 -1.31
N ALA A 135 0.24 -19.58 -1.12
CA ALA A 135 -0.40 -19.93 0.15
C ALA A 135 -1.08 -18.70 0.81
N SER A 136 -1.82 -17.94 0.00
CA SER A 136 -2.32 -16.61 0.37
C SER A 136 -3.69 -16.32 -0.26
N TYR A 137 -4.42 -15.39 0.36
CA TYR A 137 -5.59 -14.78 -0.28
C TYR A 137 -5.13 -13.74 -1.30
N VAL A 138 -5.65 -13.82 -2.51
CA VAL A 138 -5.21 -12.98 -3.63
C VAL A 138 -6.21 -11.87 -3.90
N SER A 139 -5.70 -10.67 -4.18
CA SER A 139 -6.49 -9.61 -4.79
C SER A 139 -6.67 -9.92 -6.28
N ASP A 140 -7.88 -10.29 -6.69
CA ASP A 140 -8.19 -10.53 -8.11
C ASP A 140 -8.12 -9.22 -8.90
N PHE A 141 -6.95 -8.92 -9.49
CA PHE A 141 -6.72 -7.79 -10.40
C PHE A 141 -7.20 -6.43 -9.84
N GLY A 142 -6.85 -6.13 -8.58
CA GLY A 142 -7.21 -4.87 -7.92
C GLY A 142 -8.56 -4.88 -7.21
N SER A 143 -9.30 -5.99 -7.23
CA SER A 143 -10.49 -6.16 -6.40
C SER A 143 -10.09 -6.28 -4.93
N PRO A 144 -10.79 -5.59 -4.00
CA PRO A 144 -10.43 -5.65 -2.59
C PRO A 144 -10.67 -7.04 -2.02
N ILE A 145 -9.75 -7.48 -1.15
CA ILE A 145 -9.95 -8.66 -0.30
C ILE A 145 -10.99 -8.28 0.76
N LYS A 146 -12.18 -8.87 0.68
CA LYS A 146 -13.28 -8.52 1.59
C LYS A 146 -13.23 -9.36 2.87
N VAL A 147 -13.33 -8.70 4.03
CA VAL A 147 -13.37 -9.31 5.36
C VAL A 147 -14.67 -8.91 6.07
N ASP A 148 -15.56 -9.87 6.31
CA ASP A 148 -16.73 -9.68 7.17
C ASP A 148 -16.40 -10.18 8.59
N GLY A 149 -16.56 -9.37 9.63
CA GLY A 149 -16.29 -9.83 11.01
C GLY A 149 -16.32 -8.71 12.05
N ASN A 150 -16.05 -9.04 13.33
CA ASN A 150 -16.01 -8.08 14.44
C ASN A 150 -14.78 -7.16 14.47
N VAL A 151 -14.13 -6.94 13.33
CA VAL A 151 -12.99 -6.02 13.19
C VAL A 151 -13.56 -4.59 13.05
N PHE A 152 -13.00 -3.63 13.78
CA PHE A 152 -13.43 -2.22 13.77
C PHE A 152 -14.91 -1.97 14.15
N LEU A 153 -15.56 -2.94 14.81
CA LEU A 153 -16.95 -2.82 15.25
C LEU A 153 -17.14 -1.79 16.37
N THR A 154 -16.09 -1.52 17.15
CA THR A 154 -16.14 -0.62 18.31
C THR A 154 -15.13 0.51 18.15
N PRO A 155 -15.36 1.69 18.75
CA PRO A 155 -14.36 2.76 18.73
C PRO A 155 -13.13 2.37 19.56
N GLY A 156 -12.00 3.00 19.24
CA GLY A 156 -10.74 2.78 19.95
C GLY A 156 -9.50 3.00 19.09
N ASP A 157 -8.35 2.75 19.71
CA ASP A 157 -7.05 2.71 19.03
C ASP A 157 -6.79 1.28 18.56
N TYR A 158 -6.39 1.14 17.31
CA TYR A 158 -6.09 -0.14 16.69
C TYR A 158 -4.66 -0.14 16.17
N THR A 159 -3.98 -1.28 16.29
CA THR A 159 -2.66 -1.49 15.71
C THR A 159 -2.80 -2.38 14.48
N VAL A 160 -2.35 -1.87 13.34
CA VAL A 160 -2.20 -2.62 12.09
C VAL A 160 -0.74 -3.03 11.97
N ILE A 161 -0.50 -4.34 11.87
CA ILE A 161 0.82 -4.89 11.62
C ILE A 161 0.81 -5.49 10.21
N VAL A 162 1.77 -5.08 9.39
CA VAL A 162 1.99 -5.67 8.06
C VAL A 162 3.42 -6.17 7.99
N GLU A 163 3.60 -7.46 7.79
CA GLU A 163 4.90 -8.11 7.62
C GLU A 163 5.04 -8.53 6.15
N VAL A 164 6.01 -7.96 5.44
CA VAL A 164 6.37 -8.43 4.10
C VAL A 164 7.11 -9.76 4.25
N THR A 165 6.54 -10.83 3.70
CA THR A 165 7.07 -12.20 3.84
C THR A 165 7.61 -12.77 2.54
N GLY A 166 7.31 -12.18 1.39
CA GLY A 166 7.80 -12.60 0.07
C GLY A 166 7.68 -11.49 -0.96
N VAL A 167 8.56 -11.48 -1.97
CA VAL A 167 8.59 -10.51 -3.08
C VAL A 167 9.08 -11.20 -4.36
N ASP A 168 8.81 -10.58 -5.52
CA ASP A 168 9.29 -10.94 -6.86
C ASP A 168 8.81 -12.28 -7.43
N PHE A 169 8.49 -13.27 -6.59
CA PHE A 169 7.99 -14.57 -6.99
C PHE A 169 6.96 -15.11 -5.99
N ASP A 170 5.89 -15.72 -6.51
CA ASP A 170 4.75 -16.19 -5.70
C ASP A 170 5.13 -17.19 -4.60
N ASN A 171 6.21 -17.96 -4.78
CA ASN A 171 6.64 -19.00 -3.87
C ASN A 171 8.01 -18.72 -3.21
N LEU A 172 8.49 -17.48 -3.28
CA LEU A 172 9.74 -17.07 -2.64
C LEU A 172 9.46 -16.29 -1.36
N PHE A 173 9.86 -16.88 -0.24
CA PHE A 173 9.78 -16.22 1.06
C PHE A 173 11.10 -15.53 1.40
N LEU A 174 11.00 -14.34 1.98
CA LEU A 174 12.13 -13.66 2.61
C LEU A 174 12.64 -14.51 3.79
N PRO A 175 13.97 -14.54 4.03
CA PRO A 175 14.53 -15.25 5.17
C PRO A 175 14.10 -14.63 6.52
N GLU A 176 13.85 -13.32 6.53
CA GLU A 176 13.31 -12.58 7.67
C GLU A 176 12.22 -11.61 7.15
N PRO A 177 11.02 -11.60 7.74
CA PRO A 177 9.98 -10.67 7.35
C PRO A 177 10.35 -9.22 7.68
N ILE A 178 9.89 -8.28 6.86
CA ILE A 178 10.03 -6.85 7.13
C ILE A 178 8.72 -6.35 7.74
N LYS A 179 8.78 -5.98 9.03
CA LYS A 179 7.60 -5.57 9.80
C LYS A 179 7.37 -4.05 9.73
N TYR A 180 6.12 -3.69 9.45
CA TYR A 180 5.59 -2.34 9.55
C TYR A 180 4.42 -2.32 10.55
N GLU A 181 4.31 -1.23 11.33
CA GLU A 181 3.29 -1.10 12.37
C GLU A 181 2.68 0.30 12.31
N PHE A 182 1.34 0.35 12.28
CA PHE A 182 0.56 1.58 12.16
C PHE A 182 -0.47 1.65 13.28
N GLN A 183 -0.58 2.80 13.92
CA GLN A 183 -1.65 3.10 14.86
C GLN A 183 -2.76 3.85 14.13
N ILE A 184 -3.98 3.33 14.18
CA ILE A 184 -5.15 3.98 13.57
C ILE A 184 -6.25 4.21 14.62
N LYS A 185 -6.88 5.38 14.55
CA LYS A 185 -7.99 5.77 15.43
C LYS A 185 -9.31 5.47 14.77
N VAL A 186 -10.16 4.69 15.43
CA VAL A 186 -11.56 4.49 15.03
C VAL A 186 -12.47 5.28 15.96
N ASN A 187 -13.21 6.22 15.37
CA ASN A 187 -14.09 7.13 16.09
C ASN A 187 -15.48 6.49 16.32
N PRO A 188 -16.25 7.00 17.30
CA PRO A 188 -17.65 6.63 17.49
C PRO A 188 -18.53 6.89 16.26
#